data_AF-A0A7M1QZV7-F1
#
_entry.id   AF-A0A7M1QZV7-F1
#
_cell.length_a   1.000
_cell.length_b   1.000
_cell.length_c   1.000
_cell.angle_alpha   90.00
_cell.angle_beta   90.00
_cell.angle_gamma   90.00
#
_symmetry.space_group_name_H-M   'P 1'
#
loop_
_entity.id
_entity.type
_entity.pdbx_description
1 polymer ?
#
loop_
_entity_poly.entity_id
_entity_poly.type
_entity_poly.pdbx_seq_one_letter_code
_entity_poly.pdbx_strand_id
1 'polypeptide(L)'
;MIFSDSISPPTSVGRADFYACAGPVAPDSFRYHRGQYFVASEAIPSSGEVPNARELSVIDEVCEALGKLSGKELSDRTHVEDPWLHARRDLSPTDRGSQIITKSAIMNYYRNHPVIAP
;
A
#
# COMPACT_ATOMS: atom_id res chain seq x y z
N MET A 1 -14.32 -13.59 1.53
CA MET A 1 -13.19 -13.11 0.71
C MET A 1 -12.79 -14.26 -0.18
N ILE A 2 -13.11 -14.21 -1.47
CA ILE A 2 -12.52 -15.10 -2.48
C ILE A 2 -12.00 -14.13 -3.54
N PHE A 3 -10.69 -13.89 -3.52
CA PHE A 3 -9.99 -13.41 -4.70
C PHE A 3 -9.88 -14.66 -5.57
N SER A 4 -10.56 -14.71 -6.71
CA SER A 4 -10.48 -15.86 -7.62
C SER A 4 -9.01 -16.21 -7.86
N ASP A 5 -8.70 -17.48 -7.66
CA ASP A 5 -7.36 -18.07 -7.65
C ASP A 5 -6.69 -18.06 -9.02
N SER A 6 -6.37 -16.88 -9.52
CA SER A 6 -5.54 -16.71 -10.71
C SER A 6 -4.61 -15.53 -10.46
N ILE A 7 -3.59 -15.74 -9.63
CA ILE A 7 -2.56 -14.73 -9.38
C ILE A 7 -1.19 -15.41 -9.52
N SER A 8 -0.39 -14.79 -10.39
CA SER A 8 1.04 -15.00 -10.65
C SER A 8 1.89 -15.12 -9.37
N PRO A 9 3.13 -15.65 -9.45
CA PRO A 9 4.02 -15.81 -8.29
C PRO A 9 4.19 -14.53 -7.47
N PRO A 10 4.55 -14.63 -6.16
CA PRO A 10 4.64 -13.49 -5.26
C PRO A 10 5.58 -12.46 -5.87
N THR A 11 5.00 -11.34 -6.29
CA THR A 11 5.77 -10.28 -6.94
C THR A 11 6.33 -9.38 -5.85
N SER A 12 7.57 -8.96 -5.99
CA SER A 12 8.21 -8.02 -5.08
C SER A 12 7.37 -6.76 -4.85
N VAL A 13 7.52 -6.12 -3.68
CA VAL A 13 6.67 -4.98 -3.27
C VAL A 13 6.70 -3.83 -4.30
N GLY A 14 7.85 -3.61 -4.97
CA GLY A 14 7.96 -2.63 -6.07
C GLY A 14 7.23 -3.04 -7.36
N ARG A 15 6.88 -4.33 -7.50
CA ARG A 15 6.12 -4.89 -8.62
C ARG A 15 4.64 -5.08 -8.33
N ALA A 16 4.21 -5.10 -7.06
CA ALA A 16 2.81 -5.26 -6.68
C ALA A 16 1.87 -4.19 -7.28
N ASP A 17 0.63 -4.60 -7.53
CA ASP A 17 -0.48 -3.71 -7.82
C ASP A 17 -1.18 -3.30 -6.52
N PHE A 18 -1.59 -2.04 -6.45
CA PHE A 18 -2.32 -1.49 -5.30
C PHE A 18 -3.78 -1.26 -5.67
N TYR A 19 -4.70 -1.78 -4.87
CA TYR A 19 -6.14 -1.64 -5.09
C TYR A 19 -6.74 -0.66 -4.10
N ALA A 20 -7.66 0.20 -4.55
CA ALA A 20 -8.28 1.22 -3.72
C ALA A 20 -9.43 0.66 -2.86
N CYS A 21 -9.11 -0.16 -1.87
CA CYS A 21 -10.05 -0.72 -0.88
C CYS A 21 -10.32 0.27 0.27
N ALA A 22 -10.59 -0.23 1.48
CA ALA A 22 -10.59 0.57 2.72
C ALA A 22 -9.25 1.28 3.02
N GLY A 23 -8.23 1.03 2.20
CA GLY A 23 -6.97 1.74 2.01
C GLY A 23 -6.34 1.23 0.71
N PRO A 24 -5.18 1.74 0.27
CA PRO A 24 -4.42 1.13 -0.82
C PRO A 24 -3.90 -0.22 -0.34
N VAL A 25 -4.28 -1.30 -1.02
CA VAL A 25 -3.94 -2.67 -0.60
C VAL A 25 -3.21 -3.39 -1.72
N ALA A 26 -2.02 -3.93 -1.40
CA ALA A 26 -1.37 -4.97 -2.19
C ALA A 26 -1.97 -6.34 -1.79
N PRO A 27 -2.73 -7.02 -2.67
CA PRO A 27 -3.48 -8.22 -2.29
C PRO A 27 -2.58 -9.37 -1.80
N ASP A 28 -1.41 -9.53 -2.41
CA ASP A 28 -0.47 -10.60 -2.07
C ASP A 28 0.04 -10.45 -0.63
N SER A 29 0.46 -9.25 -0.23
CA SER A 29 0.86 -8.96 1.15
C SER A 29 -0.32 -9.10 2.11
N PHE A 30 -1.49 -8.57 1.74
CA PHE A 30 -2.68 -8.57 2.59
C PHE A 30 -3.19 -9.97 2.92
N ARG A 31 -3.01 -10.95 2.02
CA ARG A 31 -3.41 -12.34 2.24
C ARG A 31 -2.74 -12.98 3.45
N TYR A 32 -1.52 -12.58 3.79
CA TYR A 32 -0.78 -13.15 4.92
C TYR A 32 -1.28 -12.68 6.29
N HIS A 33 -1.84 -11.47 6.36
CA HIS A 33 -2.20 -10.85 7.64
C HIS A 33 -3.68 -10.43 7.74
N ARG A 34 -4.52 -10.82 6.78
CA ARG A 34 -5.96 -10.54 6.81
C ARG A 34 -6.61 -11.10 8.08
N GLY A 35 -7.39 -10.27 8.77
CA GLY A 35 -8.05 -10.64 10.02
C GLY A 35 -7.15 -10.57 11.26
N GLN A 36 -5.89 -10.15 11.10
CA GLN A 36 -5.01 -9.84 12.21
C GLN A 36 -4.94 -8.33 12.43
N TYR A 37 -5.02 -7.92 13.69
CA TYR A 37 -4.87 -6.51 14.07
C TYR A 37 -3.39 -6.13 14.28
N PHE A 38 -2.57 -7.11 14.67
CA PHE A 38 -1.12 -6.99 14.80
C PHE A 38 -0.46 -8.04 13.93
N VAL A 39 0.56 -7.64 13.18
CA VAL A 39 1.31 -8.50 12.27
C VAL A 39 2.72 -8.63 12.80
N ALA A 40 3.13 -9.84 13.16
CA ALA A 40 4.51 -10.11 13.53
C ALA A 40 5.37 -10.25 12.25
N SER A 41 6.66 -9.93 12.33
CA SER A 41 7.59 -10.03 11.18
C SER A 41 7.58 -11.42 10.54
N GLU A 42 7.41 -12.47 11.35
CA GLU A 42 7.44 -13.86 10.94
C GLU A 42 6.17 -14.29 10.19
N ALA A 43 5.09 -13.49 10.28
CA ALA A 43 3.83 -13.76 9.60
C ALA A 43 3.87 -13.45 8.09
N ILE A 44 4.87 -12.68 7.65
CA ILE A 44 5.06 -12.31 6.24
C ILE A 44 6.31 -13.03 5.72
N PRO A 45 6.18 -13.95 4.75
CA PRO A 45 7.34 -14.63 4.19
C PRO A 45 8.24 -13.63 3.45
N SER A 46 9.55 -13.75 3.66
CA SER A 46 10.54 -12.95 2.94
C SER A 46 10.50 -13.26 1.44
N SER A 47 10.59 -12.23 0.60
CA SER A 47 10.77 -12.38 -0.85
C SER A 47 12.18 -12.85 -1.23
N GLY A 48 13.13 -12.84 -0.29
CA GLY A 48 14.55 -13.07 -0.55
C GLY A 48 15.26 -11.87 -1.20
N GLU A 49 14.53 -10.81 -1.53
CA GLU A 49 15.12 -9.56 -2.03
C GLU A 49 15.61 -8.72 -0.85
N VAL A 50 16.85 -8.25 -0.94
CA VAL A 50 17.45 -7.36 0.06
C VAL A 50 17.54 -5.97 -0.55
N PRO A 51 16.92 -4.94 0.07
CA PRO A 51 17.01 -3.58 -0.43
C PRO A 51 18.46 -3.09 -0.45
N ASN A 52 18.83 -2.34 -1.48
CA ASN A 52 20.13 -1.68 -1.52
C ASN A 52 20.18 -0.47 -0.58
N ALA A 53 21.36 0.11 -0.36
CA ALA A 53 21.56 1.22 0.58
C ALA A 53 20.65 2.43 0.30
N ARG A 54 20.35 2.73 -0.97
CA ARG A 54 19.46 3.83 -1.34
C ARG A 54 18.01 3.50 -1.00
N GLU A 55 17.58 2.28 -1.29
CA GLU A 55 16.22 1.82 -0.96
C GLU A 55 16.00 1.79 0.56
N LEU A 56 17.00 1.35 1.33
CA LEU A 56 16.95 1.39 2.79
C LEU A 56 16.82 2.82 3.32
N SER A 57 17.62 3.77 2.81
CA SER A 57 17.50 5.18 3.20
C SER A 57 16.09 5.73 2.97
N VAL A 58 15.48 5.43 1.82
CA VAL A 58 14.12 5.87 1.51
C VAL A 58 13.11 5.21 2.46
N ILE A 59 13.26 3.92 2.76
CA ILE A 59 12.38 3.21 3.72
C ILE A 59 12.49 3.86 5.10
N ASP A 60 13.70 4.15 5.57
CA ASP A 60 13.95 4.76 6.88
C ASP A 60 13.33 6.17 6.97
N GLU A 61 13.54 7.01 5.97
CA GLU A 61 12.98 8.37 5.92
C GLU A 61 11.44 8.35 5.89
N VAL A 62 10.85 7.45 5.11
CA VAL A 62 9.39 7.27 5.08
C VAL A 62 8.86 6.76 6.42
N CYS A 63 9.57 5.83 7.07
CA CYS A 63 9.21 5.34 8.41
C CYS A 63 9.35 6.43 9.47
N GLU A 64 10.34 7.32 9.38
CA GLU A 64 10.48 8.45 10.28
C GLU A 64 9.32 9.45 10.15
N ALA A 65 8.90 9.71 8.90
CA ALA A 65 7.83 10.65 8.59
C ALA A 65 6.43 10.11 8.89
N LEU A 66 6.17 8.83 8.58
CA LEU A 66 4.82 8.23 8.62
C LEU A 66 4.64 7.19 9.72
N GLY A 67 5.72 6.55 10.19
CA GLY A 67 5.65 5.42 11.13
C GLY A 67 5.19 5.78 12.55
N LYS A 68 5.16 7.08 12.89
CA LYS A 68 4.60 7.60 14.15
C LYS A 68 3.07 7.72 14.12
N LEU A 69 2.46 7.65 12.94
CA LEU A 69 1.02 7.73 12.76
C LEU A 69 0.38 6.36 13.04
N SER A 70 -0.79 6.37 13.68
CA SER A 70 -1.62 5.20 13.85
C SER A 70 -2.15 4.69 12.51
N GLY A 71 -2.56 3.41 12.47
CA GLY A 71 -3.21 2.85 11.29
C GLY A 71 -4.47 3.61 10.86
N LYS A 72 -5.20 4.21 11.80
CA LYS A 72 -6.34 5.08 11.50
C LYS A 72 -5.91 6.38 10.83
N GLU A 73 -4.88 7.06 11.33
CA GLU A 73 -4.39 8.30 10.74
C GLU A 73 -3.83 8.07 9.33
N LEU A 74 -3.11 6.95 9.10
CA LEU A 74 -2.65 6.56 7.77
C LEU A 74 -3.81 6.28 6.81
N SER A 75 -4.86 5.61 7.30
CA SER A 75 -6.09 5.36 6.52
C SER A 75 -6.81 6.66 6.17
N ASP A 76 -7.06 7.53 7.16
CA ASP A 76 -7.75 8.80 6.98
C ASP A 76 -6.98 9.71 5.99
N ARG A 77 -5.65 9.74 6.09
CA ARG A 77 -4.80 10.42 5.11
C ARG A 77 -5.01 9.88 3.71
N THR A 78 -4.98 8.56 3.53
CA THR A 78 -5.07 8.00 2.18
C THR A 78 -6.43 8.23 1.54
N HIS A 79 -7.51 8.29 2.33
CA HIS A 79 -8.87 8.49 1.81
C HIS A 79 -9.12 9.87 1.22
N VAL A 80 -8.22 10.82 1.43
CA VAL A 80 -8.28 12.16 0.84
C VAL A 80 -7.24 12.37 -0.27
N GLU A 81 -6.43 11.35 -0.61
CA GLU A 81 -5.45 11.45 -1.69
C GLU A 81 -6.12 11.23 -3.05
N ASP A 82 -5.85 12.13 -4.00
CA ASP A 82 -6.30 12.03 -5.40
C ASP A 82 -6.18 10.63 -6.03
N PRO A 83 -5.03 9.90 -5.92
CA PRO A 83 -4.93 8.56 -6.49
C PRO A 83 -5.98 7.58 -5.94
N TRP A 84 -6.30 7.65 -4.65
CA TRP A 84 -7.32 6.81 -4.03
C TRP A 84 -8.73 7.26 -4.41
N LEU A 85 -8.99 8.57 -4.36
CA LEU A 85 -10.28 9.16 -4.74
C LEU A 85 -10.64 8.85 -6.20
N HIS A 86 -9.67 8.95 -7.11
CA HIS A 86 -9.85 8.64 -8.52
C HIS A 86 -10.14 7.16 -8.76
N ALA A 87 -9.41 6.26 -8.10
CA ALA A 87 -9.65 4.82 -8.23
C ALA A 87 -10.99 4.38 -7.62
N ARG A 88 -11.58 5.19 -6.73
CA ARG A 88 -12.91 4.94 -6.14
C ARG A 88 -14.00 5.87 -6.65
N ARG A 89 -13.76 6.58 -7.74
CA ARG A 89 -14.80 7.38 -8.41
C ARG A 89 -15.97 6.44 -8.70
N ASP A 90 -17.15 6.80 -8.21
CA ASP A 90 -18.41 6.05 -8.35
C ASP A 90 -18.58 4.81 -7.44
N LEU A 91 -17.67 4.58 -6.48
CA LEU A 91 -17.85 3.56 -5.44
C LEU A 91 -18.42 4.17 -4.15
N SER A 92 -19.41 3.50 -3.55
CA SER A 92 -19.89 3.85 -2.22
C SER A 92 -18.78 3.66 -1.17
N PRO A 93 -18.87 4.31 0.01
CA PRO A 93 -17.91 4.08 1.10
C PRO A 93 -17.81 2.61 1.51
N THR A 94 -18.90 1.85 1.36
CA THR A 94 -18.96 0.42 1.70
C THR A 94 -18.59 -0.50 0.53
N ASP A 95 -18.49 0.03 -0.69
CA ASP A 95 -18.18 -0.77 -1.87
C ASP A 95 -16.72 -1.23 -1.82
N ARG A 96 -16.53 -2.49 -2.19
CA ARG A 96 -15.20 -3.07 -2.28
C ARG A 96 -14.44 -2.41 -3.42
N GLY A 97 -13.23 -1.95 -3.11
CA GLY A 97 -12.30 -1.47 -4.11
C GLY A 97 -11.81 -2.60 -5.00
N SER A 98 -12.07 -2.52 -6.30
CA SER A 98 -11.55 -3.46 -7.29
C SER A 98 -10.64 -2.78 -8.33
N GLN A 99 -10.52 -1.45 -8.28
CA GLN A 99 -9.70 -0.68 -9.21
C GLN A 99 -8.26 -0.56 -8.73
N ILE A 100 -7.33 -0.71 -9.67
CA ILE A 100 -5.91 -0.52 -9.45
C ILE A 100 -5.60 0.98 -9.39
N ILE A 101 -4.90 1.40 -8.33
CA ILE A 101 -4.23 2.69 -8.26
C ILE A 101 -2.92 2.56 -9.03
N THR A 102 -2.83 3.21 -10.18
CA THR A 102 -1.65 3.11 -11.05
C THR A 102 -0.40 3.67 -10.35
N LYS A 103 0.75 3.04 -10.58
CA LYS A 103 2.04 3.51 -10.03
C LYS A 103 2.39 4.93 -10.48
N SER A 104 2.00 5.30 -11.70
CA SER A 104 2.17 6.67 -12.20
C SER A 104 1.33 7.69 -11.42
N ALA A 105 0.09 7.35 -11.05
CA ALA A 105 -0.73 8.21 -10.20
C ALA A 105 -0.13 8.38 -8.80
N ILE A 106 0.33 7.28 -8.17
CA ILE A 106 1.01 7.32 -6.87
C ILE A 106 2.26 8.20 -6.95
N MET A 107 3.12 7.95 -7.93
CA MET A 107 4.36 8.71 -8.13
C MET A 107 4.10 10.20 -8.36
N ASN A 108 3.12 10.55 -9.21
CA ASN A 108 2.79 11.94 -9.48
C ASN A 108 2.23 12.64 -8.22
N TYR A 109 1.42 11.94 -7.43
CA TYR A 109 0.88 12.50 -6.19
C TYR A 109 1.99 12.83 -5.18
N TYR A 110 2.85 11.86 -4.85
CA TYR A 110 3.92 12.06 -3.87
C TYR A 110 5.06 12.96 -4.37
N ARG A 111 5.21 13.17 -5.69
CA ARG A 111 6.09 14.20 -6.23
C ARG A 111 5.60 15.61 -5.90
N ASN A 112 4.27 15.83 -5.89
CA ASN A 112 3.66 17.13 -5.62
C ASN A 112 3.30 17.31 -4.13
N HIS A 113 3.24 16.22 -3.37
CA HIS A 113 2.93 16.18 -1.94
C HIS A 113 4.00 15.36 -1.20
N PRO A 114 5.24 15.87 -1.14
CA PRO A 114 6.34 15.15 -0.51
C PRO A 114 6.06 14.92 0.98
N VAL A 115 6.31 13.70 1.44
CA VAL A 115 6.21 13.30 2.85
C VAL A 115 7.56 13.25 3.57
N ILE A 116 8.64 13.27 2.79
CA ILE A 116 10.03 13.36 3.24
C ILE A 116 10.62 14.67 2.71
N ALA A 117 11.63 15.22 3.41
CA ALA A 117 12.30 16.43 2.96
C ALA A 117 13.00 16.20 1.61
N PRO A 118 13.00 17.19 0.68
CA PRO A 118 13.64 17.07 -0.62
C PRO A 118 15.18 17.07 -0.55
#